data_AF-A0A8J7YFK9-F1
#
_entry.id   AF-A0A8J7YFK9-F1
#
_cell.length_a   1.000
_cell.length_b   1.000
_cell.length_c   1.000
_cell.angle_alpha   90.00
_cell.angle_beta   90.00
_cell.angle_gamma   90.00
#
_symmetry.space_group_name_H-M   'P 1'
#
loop_
_entity.id
_entity.type
_entity.pdbx_description
1 polymer ?
#
loop_
_entity_poly.entity_id
_entity_poly.type
_entity_poly.pdbx_seq_one_letter_code
_entity_poly.pdbx_strand_id
1 'polypeptide(L)'
;MAHSGSTTRQAGRLDPAFVGLVLTRLGAGIIALTLPVATGAFAGVLLTAGSPAVGVALALQAMDGSLLGGFGLAWLFHVATLAGLCGCWVLGAGLLLSGLYD
;
A
#
# COMPACT_ATOMS: atom_id res chain seq x y z
N MET A 1 -54.17 14.66 8.59
CA MET A 1 -52.93 15.41 8.83
C MET A 1 -51.85 14.77 7.99
N ALA A 2 -51.38 15.48 6.96
CA ALA A 2 -50.33 15.00 6.05
C ALA A 2 -48.96 15.10 6.74
N HIS A 3 -48.19 14.00 6.77
CA HIS A 3 -46.77 14.06 7.09
C HIS A 3 -46.00 14.45 5.83
N SER A 4 -45.82 15.77 5.69
CA SER A 4 -44.93 16.38 4.71
C SER A 4 -43.48 16.03 5.05
N GLY A 5 -42.69 15.75 4.00
CA GLY A 5 -41.42 15.05 4.07
C GLY A 5 -40.28 15.79 4.77
N SER A 6 -39.31 14.98 5.21
CA SER A 6 -37.92 15.37 5.40
C SER A 6 -37.04 14.63 4.39
N THR A 7 -37.25 14.91 3.10
CA THR A 7 -36.29 14.61 2.01
C THR A 7 -35.10 15.57 2.05
N THR A 8 -34.58 15.85 3.25
CA THR A 8 -33.43 16.70 3.46
C THR A 8 -32.24 15.82 3.84
N ARG A 9 -31.34 15.64 2.86
CA ARG A 9 -29.92 15.25 2.99
C ARG A 9 -29.55 13.76 2.82
N GLN A 10 -29.93 13.14 1.70
CA GLN A 10 -29.34 11.87 1.23
C GLN A 10 -28.37 12.04 0.04
N ALA A 11 -28.06 13.27 -0.35
CA ALA A 11 -27.19 13.58 -1.50
C ALA A 11 -25.68 13.71 -1.15
N GLY A 12 -25.23 13.21 0.01
CA GLY A 12 -23.85 13.43 0.47
C GLY A 12 -23.24 12.34 1.34
N ARG A 13 -23.89 11.19 1.54
CA ARG A 13 -23.23 10.03 2.16
C ARG A 13 -22.54 9.25 1.06
N LEU A 14 -21.20 9.22 1.12
CA LEU A 14 -20.40 8.29 0.33
C LEU A 14 -20.94 6.88 0.58
N ASP A 15 -21.31 6.18 -0.49
CA ASP A 15 -21.73 4.79 -0.44
C ASP A 15 -20.54 3.93 0.03
N PRO A 16 -20.63 3.24 1.19
CA PRO A 16 -19.54 2.42 1.71
C PRO A 16 -19.09 1.31 0.74
N ALA A 17 -20.01 0.76 -0.06
CA ALA A 17 -19.68 -0.27 -1.05
C ALA A 17 -18.81 0.30 -2.18
N PHE A 18 -19.16 1.49 -2.67
CA PHE A 18 -18.34 2.23 -3.63
C PHE A 18 -16.95 2.57 -3.07
N VAL A 19 -16.87 3.03 -1.82
CA VAL A 19 -15.59 3.31 -1.16
C VAL A 19 -14.74 2.03 -1.07
N GLY A 20 -15.33 0.89 -0.69
CA GLY A 20 -14.64 -0.40 -0.65
C GLY A 20 -14.05 -0.80 -2.00
N LEU A 21 -14.81 -0.64 -3.08
CA LEU A 21 -14.34 -0.94 -4.44
C LEU A 21 -13.19 -0.02 -4.87
N VAL A 22 -13.27 1.28 -4.54
CA VAL A 22 -12.21 2.25 -4.85
C VAL A 22 -10.93 1.93 -4.09
N LEU A 23 -11.02 1.67 -2.78
CA LEU A 23 -9.87 1.31 -1.96
C LEU A 23 -9.24 0.00 -2.41
N THR A 24 -10.04 -1.00 -2.79
CA THR A 24 -9.54 -2.28 -3.32
C THR A 24 -8.70 -2.05 -4.57
N ARG A 25 -9.19 -1.24 -5.52
CA ARG A 25 -8.45 -0.92 -6.76
C ARG A 25 -7.18 -0.11 -6.48
N LEU A 26 -7.25 0.88 -5.58
CA LEU A 26 -6.10 1.68 -5.19
C LEU A 26 -5.02 0.83 -4.51
N GLY A 27 -5.40 0.03 -3.52
CA GLY A 27 -4.47 -0.85 -2.80
C GLY A 27 -3.81 -1.86 -3.72
N ALA A 28 -4.59 -2.52 -4.60
CA ALA A 28 -4.07 -3.42 -5.61
C ALA A 28 -3.12 -2.73 -6.60
N GLY A 29 -3.48 -1.52 -7.05
CA GLY A 29 -2.63 -0.71 -7.94
C GLY A 29 -1.30 -0.32 -7.29
N ILE A 30 -1.33 0.11 -6.01
CA ILE A 30 -0.11 0.42 -5.24
C ILE A 30 0.77 -0.83 -5.16
N ILE A 31 0.22 -1.98 -4.75
CA ILE A 31 1.00 -3.23 -4.65
C ILE A 31 1.60 -3.62 -6.00
N ALA A 32 0.81 -3.55 -7.08
CA ALA A 32 1.28 -3.89 -8.42
C ALA A 32 2.44 -3.00 -8.90
N LEU A 33 2.47 -1.73 -8.47
CA LEU A 33 3.56 -0.80 -8.77
C LEU A 33 4.77 -0.99 -7.86
N THR A 34 4.55 -1.22 -6.56
CA THR A 34 5.64 -1.29 -5.58
C THR A 34 6.36 -2.63 -5.58
N LEU A 35 5.67 -3.73 -5.90
CA LEU A 35 6.23 -5.08 -5.85
C LEU A 35 7.41 -5.28 -6.83
N PRO A 36 7.33 -4.87 -8.12
CA PRO A 36 8.47 -4.94 -9.03
C PRO A 36 9.64 -4.06 -8.58
N VAL A 37 9.35 -2.89 -8.00
CA VAL A 37 10.39 -1.96 -7.53
C VAL A 37 11.11 -2.53 -6.32
N ALA A 38 10.38 -3.06 -5.33
CA ALA A 38 10.96 -3.67 -4.14
C ALA A 38 11.78 -4.92 -4.50
N THR A 39 11.25 -5.79 -5.36
CA THR A 39 11.97 -7.00 -5.79
C THR A 39 13.21 -6.68 -6.62
N GLY A 40 13.12 -5.72 -7.54
CA GLY A 40 14.26 -5.25 -8.32
C GLY A 40 15.34 -4.59 -7.47
N ALA A 41 14.98 -3.74 -6.52
CA ALA A 41 15.92 -3.10 -5.61
C ALA A 41 16.62 -4.14 -4.70
N PHE A 42 15.86 -5.09 -4.14
CA PHE A 42 16.40 -6.19 -3.35
C PHE A 42 17.35 -7.08 -4.15
N ALA A 43 16.97 -7.45 -5.38
CA ALA A 43 17.85 -8.19 -6.29
C ALA A 43 19.13 -7.40 -6.61
N GLY A 44 19.02 -6.08 -6.82
CA GLY A 44 20.19 -5.22 -7.00
C GLY A 44 21.13 -5.20 -5.78
N VAL A 45 20.59 -5.17 -4.57
CA VAL A 45 21.37 -5.30 -3.32
C VAL A 45 22.08 -6.66 -3.27
N LEU A 46 21.38 -7.74 -3.61
CA LEU A 46 21.97 -9.08 -3.66
C LEU A 46 23.09 -9.21 -4.70
N LEU A 47 22.91 -8.64 -5.89
CA LEU A 47 23.91 -8.69 -6.97
C LEU A 47 25.17 -7.88 -6.67
N THR A 48 25.06 -6.87 -5.80
CA THR A 48 26.20 -6.07 -5.35
C THR A 48 26.87 -6.62 -4.09
N ALA A 49 26.24 -7.57 -3.42
CA ALA A 49 26.78 -8.24 -2.24
C ALA A 49 27.74 -9.37 -2.64
N GLY A 50 28.82 -9.54 -1.87
CA GLY A 50 29.77 -10.65 -2.07
C GLY A 50 29.22 -12.03 -1.73
N SER A 51 28.05 -12.10 -1.10
CA SER A 51 27.31 -13.35 -0.85
C SER A 51 25.82 -13.08 -0.57
N PRO A 52 24.94 -14.09 -0.73
CA PRO A 52 23.51 -13.94 -0.41
C PRO A 52 23.24 -13.55 1.04
N ALA A 53 23.99 -14.11 2.00
CA ALA A 53 23.84 -13.80 3.42
C ALA A 53 24.14 -12.33 3.73
N VAL A 54 25.17 -11.77 3.09
CA VAL A 54 25.50 -10.34 3.21
C VAL A 54 24.40 -9.49 2.57
N GLY A 55 23.89 -9.88 1.41
CA GLY A 55 22.80 -9.15 0.76
C GLY A 55 21.52 -9.10 1.60
N VAL A 56 21.14 -10.22 2.26
CA VAL A 56 20.01 -10.24 3.19
C VAL A 56 20.27 -9.34 4.40
N ALA A 57 21.47 -9.37 4.98
CA ALA A 57 21.82 -8.49 6.10
C ALA A 57 21.73 -7.01 5.72
N LEU A 58 22.20 -6.64 4.52
CA LEU A 58 22.10 -5.27 4.00
C LEU A 58 20.65 -4.85 3.75
N ALA A 59 19.81 -5.76 3.24
CA ALA A 59 18.39 -5.49 3.04
C ALA A 59 17.65 -5.30 4.39
N LEU A 60 17.96 -6.10 5.40
CA LEU A 60 17.42 -5.93 6.75
C LEU A 60 17.87 -4.61 7.36
N GLN A 61 19.16 -4.29 7.25
CA GLN A 61 19.69 -3.00 7.69
C GLN A 61 19.03 -1.83 6.96
N ALA A 62 18.69 -2.00 5.68
CA ALA A 62 17.95 -1.00 4.93
C ALA A 62 16.56 -0.77 5.52
N MET A 63 15.87 -1.79 6.03
CA MET A 63 14.56 -1.66 6.72
C MET A 63 14.65 -0.87 8.03
N ASP A 64 15.80 -0.88 8.70
CA ASP A 64 16.02 -0.10 9.93
C ASP A 64 16.55 1.33 9.66
N GLY A 65 16.89 1.64 8.40
CA GLY A 65 17.46 2.91 8.00
C GLY A 65 16.47 4.08 7.97
N SER A 66 17.00 5.31 8.02
CA SER A 66 16.20 6.54 7.87
C SER A 66 15.59 6.66 6.47
N LEU A 67 14.32 7.04 6.42
CA LEU A 67 13.62 7.41 5.19
C LEU A 67 14.07 8.76 4.63
N LEU A 68 14.48 9.69 5.50
CA LEU A 68 14.86 11.05 5.13
C LEU A 68 16.35 11.11 4.78
N GLY A 69 16.66 11.75 3.65
CA GLY A 69 18.04 11.97 3.20
C GLY A 69 18.74 10.73 2.64
N GLY A 70 18.04 9.59 2.51
CA GLY A 70 18.56 8.37 1.93
C GLY A 70 18.56 8.37 0.40
N PHE A 71 19.42 7.53 -0.20
CA PHE A 71 19.55 7.35 -1.64
C PHE A 71 20.07 5.94 -1.97
N GLY A 72 19.90 5.51 -3.23
CA GLY A 72 20.39 4.21 -3.72
C GLY A 72 19.43 3.04 -3.53
N LEU A 73 19.91 1.83 -3.83
CA LEU A 73 19.09 0.60 -3.88
C LEU A 73 18.48 0.22 -2.52
N ALA A 74 19.24 0.38 -1.43
CA ALA A 74 18.76 0.10 -0.07
C ALA A 74 17.58 1.02 0.30
N TRP A 75 17.68 2.32 0.01
CA TRP A 75 16.60 3.27 0.27
C TRP A 75 15.39 3.00 -0.63
N LEU A 76 15.59 2.71 -1.92
CA LEU A 76 14.51 2.33 -2.84
C LEU A 76 13.77 1.07 -2.35
N PHE A 77 14.52 0.07 -1.89
CA PHE A 77 13.95 -1.14 -1.30
C PHE A 77 13.09 -0.81 -0.07
N HIS A 78 13.56 0.08 0.80
CA HIS A 78 12.80 0.54 1.97
C HIS A 78 11.50 1.24 1.57
N VAL A 79 11.58 2.29 0.75
CA VAL A 79 10.40 3.08 0.37
C VAL A 79 9.38 2.21 -0.39
N ALA A 80 9.84 1.36 -1.31
CA ALA A 80 8.95 0.49 -2.07
C ALA A 80 8.26 -0.56 -1.18
N THR A 81 8.99 -1.15 -0.22
CA THR A 81 8.42 -2.10 0.74
C THR A 81 7.37 -1.41 1.61
N LEU A 82 7.67 -0.22 2.14
CA LEU A 82 6.76 0.54 2.99
C LEU A 82 5.51 0.98 2.23
N ALA A 83 5.67 1.45 0.98
CA ALA A 83 4.55 1.77 0.11
C ALA A 83 3.69 0.53 -0.21
N GLY A 84 4.31 -0.63 -0.45
CA GLY A 84 3.61 -1.89 -0.65
C GLY A 84 2.81 -2.32 0.58
N LEU A 85 3.37 -2.20 1.79
CA LEU A 85 2.67 -2.45 3.05
C LEU A 85 1.48 -1.50 3.24
N CYS A 86 1.64 -0.22 2.88
CA CYS A 86 0.54 0.74 2.86
C CYS A 86 -0.55 0.31 1.85
N GLY A 87 -0.15 -0.13 0.65
CA GLY A 87 -1.06 -0.71 -0.34
C GLY A 87 -1.84 -1.92 0.20
N CYS A 88 -1.18 -2.83 0.93
CA CYS A 88 -1.84 -3.97 1.59
C CYS A 88 -2.87 -3.52 2.63
N TRP A 89 -2.56 -2.50 3.43
CA TRP A 89 -3.51 -1.92 4.38
C TRP A 89 -4.73 -1.32 3.67
N VAL A 90 -4.51 -0.54 2.62
CA VAL A 90 -5.59 0.08 1.81
C VAL A 90 -6.45 -1.00 1.14
N LEU A 91 -5.81 -2.03 0.58
CA LEU A 91 -6.49 -3.17 -0.02
C LEU A 91 -7.34 -3.91 1.02
N GLY A 92 -6.78 -4.23 2.18
CA GLY A 92 -7.50 -4.91 3.26
C GLY A 92 -8.71 -4.11 3.77
N ALA A 93 -8.57 -2.79 3.91
CA ALA A 93 -9.68 -1.90 4.24
C ALA A 93 -10.77 -1.90 3.16
N GLY A 94 -10.36 -1.88 1.88
CA GLY A 94 -11.28 -1.98 0.75
C GLY A 94 -12.06 -3.28 0.74
N LEU A 95 -11.38 -4.42 0.90
CA LEU A 95 -11.99 -5.74 0.96
C LEU A 95 -12.96 -5.88 2.15
N LEU A 96 -12.59 -5.32 3.32
CA LEU A 96 -13.46 -5.32 4.50
C LEU A 96 -14.75 -4.52 4.27
N LEU A 97 -14.64 -3.32 3.68
CA LEU A 97 -15.80 -2.49 3.38
C LEU A 97 -16.68 -3.12 2.31
N SER A 98 -16.09 -3.60 1.21
CA SER A 98 -16.86 -4.30 0.18
C SER A 98 -17.58 -5.52 0.75
N GLY A 99 -16.91 -6.37 1.54
CA GLY A 99 -17.55 -7.56 2.12
C GLY A 99 -18.59 -7.28 3.20
N LEU A 100 -18.51 -6.15 3.91
CA LEU A 100 -19.49 -5.79 4.95
C LEU A 100 -20.77 -5.16 4.36
N TYR A 101 -20.67 -4.54 3.19
CA TYR A 101 -21.73 -3.75 2.56
C TYR A 101 -22.19 -4.29 1.19
N ASP A 102 -21.69 -5.46 0.76
CA ASP A 102 -22.22 -6.27 -0.36
C ASP A 102 -23.53 -7.00 -0.01
#